data_AF-A0A2V8DIZ8-F1
#
_entry.id   AF-A0A2V8DIZ8-F1
#
_cell.length_a   1.000
_cell.length_b   1.000
_cell.length_c   1.000
_cell.angle_alpha   90.00
_cell.angle_beta   90.00
_cell.angle_gamma   90.00
#
_symmetry.space_group_name_H-M   'P 1'
#
loop_
_entity.id
_entity.type
_entity.pdbx_description
1 polymer ?
#
loop_
_entity_poly.entity_id
_entity_poly.type
_entity_poly.pdbx_seq_one_letter_code
_entity_poly.pdbx_strand_id
1 'polypeptide(L)'
;MAWIIFVAGAVLAWGAYGALLFEGQVRLGNPLKALLCVGIAYFLIGVLVPLAGLTSQGALSGFSTAGLVTATIAGALGAIGAACIIWAFKTGGLPFYVMPLVFGGAPIVNVVLAMMIHPPRNAPNPMLYVGFLL
;
A
#
# COMPACT_ATOMS: atom_id res chain seq x y z
N MET A 1 -14.96 -15.28 -8.15
CA MET A 1 -14.53 -14.90 -6.78
C MET A 1 -13.02 -14.98 -6.54
N ALA A 2 -12.17 -15.21 -7.56
CA ALA A 2 -10.71 -15.32 -7.36
C ALA A 2 -10.04 -14.06 -6.74
N TRP A 3 -10.62 -12.87 -6.96
CA TRP A 3 -10.10 -11.62 -6.40
C TRP A 3 -10.06 -11.60 -4.86
N ILE A 4 -10.93 -12.37 -4.19
CA ILE A 4 -10.97 -12.45 -2.72
C ILE A 4 -9.69 -13.08 -2.17
N ILE A 5 -9.09 -14.03 -2.89
CA ILE A 5 -7.82 -14.66 -2.49
C ILE A 5 -6.70 -13.62 -2.48
N PHE A 6 -6.66 -12.73 -3.48
CA PHE A 6 -5.68 -11.63 -3.53
C PHE A 6 -5.92 -10.59 -2.44
N VAL A 7 -7.19 -10.34 -2.08
CA VAL A 7 -7.52 -9.49 -0.92
C VAL A 7 -7.01 -10.13 0.37
N ALA A 8 -7.25 -11.43 0.59
CA ALA A 8 -6.73 -12.14 1.75
C ALA A 8 -5.18 -12.10 1.79
N GLY A 9 -4.53 -12.31 0.64
CA GLY A 9 -3.08 -12.18 0.51
C GLY A 9 -2.58 -10.78 0.87
N ALA A 10 -3.27 -9.74 0.41
CA ALA A 10 -2.94 -8.36 0.76
C ALA A 10 -3.09 -8.10 2.27
N VAL A 11 -4.18 -8.57 2.89
CA VAL A 11 -4.40 -8.46 4.34
C VAL A 11 -3.30 -9.16 5.12
N LEU A 12 -2.91 -10.37 4.74
CA LEU A 12 -1.83 -11.12 5.39
C LEU A 12 -0.48 -10.43 5.23
N ALA A 13 -0.14 -9.97 4.02
CA ALA A 13 1.12 -9.30 3.74
C ALA A 13 1.24 -7.98 4.51
N TRP A 14 0.24 -7.10 4.42
CA TRP A 14 0.24 -5.82 5.11
C TRP A 14 0.06 -5.95 6.64
N GLY A 15 -0.67 -6.97 7.09
CA GLY A 15 -0.81 -7.28 8.52
C GLY A 15 0.51 -7.73 9.16
N ALA A 16 1.28 -8.56 8.47
CA ALA A 16 2.61 -8.99 8.93
C ALA A 16 3.68 -7.89 8.78
N TYR A 17 3.54 -7.05 7.75
CA TYR A 17 4.52 -6.03 7.37
C TYR A 17 4.96 -5.14 8.54
N GLY A 18 4.03 -4.58 9.32
CA GLY A 18 4.39 -3.64 10.39
C GLY A 18 5.24 -4.25 11.49
N ALA A 19 4.90 -5.46 11.94
CA ALA A 19 5.64 -6.16 12.98
C ALA A 19 7.06 -6.52 12.50
N LEU A 20 7.17 -7.11 11.30
CA LEU A 20 8.46 -7.50 10.71
C LEU A 20 9.32 -6.29 10.36
N LEU A 21 8.71 -5.19 9.88
CA LEU A 21 9.42 -3.97 9.56
C LEU A 21 10.01 -3.32 10.83
N PHE A 22 9.22 -3.25 11.90
CA PHE A 22 9.70 -2.74 13.18
C PHE A 22 10.87 -3.58 13.72
N GLU A 23 10.72 -4.91 13.70
CA GLU A 23 11.79 -5.82 14.11
C GLU A 23 13.04 -5.65 13.24
N GLY A 24 12.88 -5.59 11.91
CA GLY A 24 13.98 -5.36 10.98
C GLY A 24 14.68 -4.02 11.23
N GLN A 25 13.92 -2.96 11.48
CA GLN A 25 14.46 -1.63 11.81
C GLN A 25 15.26 -1.65 13.11
N VAL A 26 14.76 -2.33 14.15
CA VAL A 26 15.46 -2.48 15.43
C VAL A 26 16.77 -3.25 15.23
N ARG A 27 16.73 -4.39 14.52
CA ARG A 27 17.91 -5.23 14.24
C ARG A 27 18.96 -4.51 13.39
N LEU A 28 18.53 -3.66 12.45
CA LEU A 28 19.43 -2.88 11.59
C LEU A 28 19.98 -1.62 12.28
N GLY A 29 19.36 -1.19 13.38
CA GLY A 29 19.72 0.02 14.14
C GLY A 29 19.60 1.33 13.36
N ASN A 30 19.05 1.31 12.15
CA ASN A 30 18.94 2.49 11.29
C ASN A 30 17.70 2.40 10.37
N PRO A 31 16.78 3.38 10.44
CA PRO A 31 15.55 3.40 9.66
C PRO A 31 15.79 3.49 8.14
N LEU A 32 16.86 4.15 7.70
CA LEU A 32 17.19 4.25 6.28
C LEU A 32 17.68 2.92 5.71
N LYS A 33 18.35 2.09 6.53
CA LYS A 33 18.70 0.72 6.11
C LYS A 33 17.44 -0.14 5.94
N ALA A 34 16.48 -0.02 6.85
CA ALA A 34 15.19 -0.70 6.72
C ALA A 34 14.43 -0.21 5.47
N LEU A 35 14.38 1.11 5.23
CA LEU A 35 13.76 1.67 4.02
C LEU A 35 14.45 1.18 2.74
N LEU A 36 15.79 1.08 2.74
CA LEU A 36 16.55 0.54 1.61
C LEU A 36 16.15 -0.91 1.32
N CYS A 37 16.02 -1.75 2.35
CA CYS A 37 15.55 -3.14 2.18
C CYS A 37 14.12 -3.20 1.61
N VAL A 38 13.21 -2.34 2.07
CA VAL A 38 11.86 -2.22 1.50
C VAL A 38 11.91 -1.79 0.04
N GLY A 39 12.74 -0.79 -0.30
CA GLY A 39 12.92 -0.32 -1.68
C GLY A 39 13.46 -1.41 -2.61
N ILE A 40 14.43 -2.20 -2.17
CA ILE A 40 14.94 -3.35 -2.92
C ILE A 40 13.82 -4.37 -3.16
N ALA A 41 13.03 -4.72 -2.14
CA ALA A 41 11.91 -5.65 -2.30
C ALA A 41 10.86 -5.12 -3.29
N TYR A 42 10.55 -3.81 -3.24
CA TYR A 42 9.62 -3.17 -4.16
C TYR A 42 10.14 -3.20 -5.59
N PHE A 43 11.43 -3.00 -5.82
CA PHE A 43 12.03 -3.15 -7.14
C PHE A 43 11.93 -4.60 -7.65
N LEU A 44 12.37 -5.56 -6.82
CA LEU A 44 12.37 -6.97 -7.22
C LEU A 44 10.97 -7.46 -7.59
N ILE A 45 9.96 -7.15 -6.76
CA ILE A 45 8.59 -7.61 -7.00
C ILE A 45 7.88 -6.71 -8.02
N GLY A 46 7.93 -5.40 -7.82
CA GLY A 46 7.20 -4.41 -8.61
C GLY A 46 7.76 -4.16 -10.00
N VAL A 47 9.00 -4.59 -10.30
CA VAL A 47 9.59 -4.50 -11.65
C VAL A 47 9.74 -5.87 -12.28
N LEU A 48 10.37 -6.83 -11.61
CA LEU A 48 10.72 -8.10 -12.27
C LEU A 48 9.50 -8.98 -12.56
N VAL A 49 8.52 -9.04 -11.64
CA VAL A 49 7.29 -9.84 -11.84
C VAL A 49 6.46 -9.30 -13.01
N PRO A 50 6.09 -8.01 -13.07
CA PRO A 50 5.33 -7.51 -14.22
C PRO A 50 6.14 -7.54 -15.51
N LEU A 51 7.47 -7.31 -15.47
CA LEU A 51 8.30 -7.43 -16.66
C LEU A 51 8.25 -8.86 -17.23
N ALA A 52 8.42 -9.88 -16.40
CA ALA A 52 8.30 -11.28 -16.83
C ALA A 52 6.90 -11.59 -17.40
N GLY A 53 5.85 -11.11 -16.72
CA GLY A 53 4.47 -11.31 -17.16
C GLY A 53 4.14 -10.62 -18.48
N LEU A 54 4.56 -9.36 -18.66
CA LEU A 54 4.30 -8.62 -19.90
C LEU A 54 5.13 -9.16 -21.07
N THR A 55 6.36 -9.62 -20.79
CA THR A 55 7.21 -10.25 -21.81
C THR A 55 6.57 -11.54 -22.31
N SER A 56 6.08 -12.41 -21.43
CA SER A 56 5.43 -13.66 -21.84
C SER A 56 4.12 -13.45 -22.60
N GLN A 57 3.47 -12.31 -22.40
CA GLN A 57 2.24 -11.92 -23.10
C GLN A 57 2.49 -11.13 -24.39
N GLY A 58 3.75 -10.76 -24.70
CA GLY A 58 4.06 -9.86 -25.82
C GLY A 58 3.48 -8.45 -25.65
N ALA A 59 3.17 -8.04 -24.41
CA ALA A 59 2.40 -6.83 -24.08
C ALA A 59 3.27 -5.70 -23.50
N LEU A 60 4.56 -5.64 -23.88
CA LEU A 60 5.49 -4.60 -23.44
C LEU A 60 5.30 -3.24 -24.15
N SER A 61 4.22 -3.07 -24.92
CA SER A 61 3.92 -1.87 -25.69
C SER A 61 2.50 -1.36 -25.41
N GLY A 62 2.21 -0.13 -25.84
CA GLY A 62 0.86 0.44 -25.71
C GLY A 62 0.55 1.13 -24.38
N PHE A 63 1.57 1.54 -23.62
CA PHE A 63 1.37 2.34 -22.41
C PHE A 63 0.81 3.73 -22.76
N SER A 64 -0.33 4.09 -22.18
CA SER A 64 -0.86 5.44 -22.30
C SER A 64 -0.13 6.39 -21.33
N THR A 65 0.11 7.63 -21.74
CA THR A 65 0.77 8.64 -20.89
C THR A 65 -0.02 8.89 -19.60
N ALA A 66 -1.35 8.95 -19.68
CA ALA A 66 -2.20 9.13 -18.51
C ALA A 66 -2.11 7.94 -17.54
N GLY A 67 -2.11 6.70 -18.06
CA GLY A 67 -1.92 5.50 -17.26
C GLY A 67 -0.55 5.44 -16.59
N LEU A 68 0.50 5.80 -17.33
CA LEU A 68 1.87 5.89 -16.81
C LEU A 68 1.99 6.88 -15.65
N VAL A 69 1.47 8.10 -15.82
CA VAL A 69 1.55 9.13 -14.78
C VAL A 69 0.75 8.74 -13.54
N THR A 70 -0.50 8.30 -13.73
CA THR A 70 -1.37 7.92 -12.59
C THR A 70 -0.83 6.71 -11.82
N ALA A 71 -0.36 5.67 -12.52
CA ALA A 71 0.25 4.50 -11.88
C ALA A 71 1.57 4.84 -11.16
N THR A 72 2.39 5.72 -11.76
CA THR A 72 3.66 6.17 -11.13
C THR A 72 3.39 6.97 -9.86
N ILE A 73 2.41 7.88 -9.88
CA ILE A 73 1.99 8.63 -8.69
C ILE A 73 1.47 7.68 -7.61
N ALA A 74 0.62 6.71 -7.98
CA ALA A 74 0.14 5.70 -7.03
C ALA A 74 1.28 4.90 -6.39
N GLY A 75 2.28 4.48 -7.18
CA GLY A 75 3.48 3.81 -6.67
C GLY A 75 4.30 4.69 -5.72
N ALA A 76 4.48 5.97 -6.06
CA ALA A 76 5.16 6.94 -5.20
C ALA A 76 4.44 7.13 -3.86
N LEU A 77 3.10 7.24 -3.86
CA LEU A 77 2.30 7.33 -2.63
C LEU A 77 2.48 6.09 -1.74
N GLY A 78 2.55 4.89 -2.33
CA GLY A 78 2.84 3.66 -1.57
C GLY A 78 4.23 3.66 -0.93
N ALA A 79 5.26 4.13 -1.65
CA ALA A 79 6.61 4.25 -1.11
C ALA A 79 6.71 5.32 0.00
N ILE A 80 6.02 6.46 -0.17
CA ILE A 80 5.91 7.50 0.85
C ILE A 80 5.23 6.94 2.10
N GLY A 81 4.13 6.19 1.96
CA GLY A 81 3.45 5.55 3.08
C GLY A 81 4.36 4.60 3.87
N ALA A 82 5.12 3.75 3.18
CA ALA A 82 6.12 2.88 3.81
C ALA A 82 7.21 3.68 4.56
N ALA A 83 7.70 4.77 3.97
CA ALA A 83 8.64 5.67 4.64
C ALA A 83 8.01 6.31 5.89
N CYS A 84 6.77 6.80 5.83
CA CYS A 84 6.10 7.36 7.00
C CYS A 84 5.96 6.35 8.15
N ILE A 85 5.67 5.07 7.85
CA ILE A 85 5.61 4.00 8.86
C ILE A 85 6.97 3.81 9.53
N ILE A 86 8.05 3.73 8.75
CA ILE A 86 9.43 3.60 9.26
C ILE A 86 9.78 4.78 10.18
N TRP A 87 9.42 6.00 9.77
CA TRP A 87 9.65 7.18 10.62
C TRP A 87 8.78 7.17 11.87
N ALA A 88 7.53 6.70 11.80
CA ALA A 88 6.69 6.55 12.99
C ALA A 88 7.32 5.59 14.01
N PHE A 89 7.88 4.48 13.55
CA PHE A 89 8.65 3.56 14.40
C PHE A 89 9.93 4.20 14.93
N LYS A 90 10.64 4.97 14.09
CA LYS A 90 11.85 5.70 14.51
C LYS A 90 11.55 6.69 15.65
N THR A 91 10.38 7.32 15.63
CA THR A 91 9.94 8.27 16.67
C THR A 91 9.28 7.61 17.87
N GLY A 92 9.40 6.28 18.04
CA GLY A 92 8.93 5.54 19.21
C GLY A 92 7.55 4.89 19.06
N GLY A 93 6.95 4.93 17.88
CA GLY A 93 5.71 4.21 17.59
C GLY A 93 5.90 2.70 17.66
N LEU A 94 4.94 1.98 18.24
CA LEU A 94 4.94 0.52 18.29
C LEU A 94 4.00 -0.05 17.23
N PRO A 95 4.30 -1.24 16.64
CA PRO A 95 3.47 -1.84 15.59
C PRO A 95 1.99 -1.95 15.92
N PHE A 96 1.67 -2.33 17.16
CA PHE A 96 0.29 -2.50 17.61
C PHE A 96 -0.48 -1.19 17.82
N TYR A 97 0.18 -0.02 17.75
CA TYR A 97 -0.48 1.28 17.66
C TYR A 97 -0.45 1.84 16.24
N VAL A 98 0.73 1.88 15.61
CA VAL A 98 0.90 2.52 14.30
C VAL A 98 0.13 1.77 13.22
N MET A 99 0.15 0.44 13.20
CA MET A 99 -0.49 -0.32 12.13
C MET A 99 -2.02 -0.19 12.15
N PRO A 100 -2.72 -0.39 13.27
CA PRO A 100 -4.17 -0.17 13.31
C PRO A 100 -4.57 1.26 12.94
N LEU A 101 -3.80 2.29 13.36
CA LEU A 101 -4.09 3.68 12.99
C LEU A 101 -3.94 3.91 11.47
N VAL A 102 -2.89 3.37 10.85
CA VAL A 102 -2.68 3.48 9.41
C VAL A 102 -3.75 2.72 8.64
N PHE A 103 -4.02 1.46 9.01
CA PHE A 103 -4.97 0.60 8.28
C PHE A 103 -6.44 0.89 8.60
N GLY A 104 -6.76 1.58 9.70
CA GLY A 104 -8.09 2.13 9.96
C GLY A 104 -8.32 3.46 9.23
N GLY A 105 -7.28 4.31 9.16
CA GLY A 105 -7.37 5.62 8.49
C GLY A 105 -7.31 5.55 6.97
N ALA A 106 -6.47 4.67 6.40
CA ALA A 106 -6.28 4.56 4.95
C ALA A 106 -7.58 4.23 4.17
N PRO A 107 -8.45 3.31 4.62
CA PRO A 107 -9.74 3.07 3.98
C PRO A 107 -10.62 4.31 3.93
N ILE A 108 -10.65 5.13 4.99
CA ILE A 108 -11.46 6.36 5.04
C ILE A 108 -10.97 7.33 3.96
N VAL A 109 -9.66 7.57 3.89
CA VAL A 109 -9.05 8.43 2.86
C VAL A 109 -9.35 7.89 1.45
N ASN A 110 -9.24 6.57 1.26
CA ASN A 110 -9.55 5.93 -0.01
C ASN A 110 -11.01 6.13 -0.42
N VAL A 111 -11.97 5.96 0.49
CA VAL A 111 -13.39 6.15 0.16
C VAL A 111 -13.68 7.61 -0.18
N VAL A 112 -13.15 8.57 0.58
CA VAL A 112 -13.30 10.00 0.28
C VAL A 112 -12.74 10.31 -1.11
N LEU A 113 -11.51 9.89 -1.39
CA LEU A 113 -10.86 10.14 -2.68
C LEU A 113 -11.61 9.45 -3.82
N ALA A 114 -12.06 8.21 -3.64
CA ALA A 114 -12.84 7.48 -4.62
C ALA A 114 -14.19 8.17 -4.91
N MET A 115 -14.88 8.68 -3.88
CA MET A 115 -16.10 9.46 -4.06
C MET A 115 -15.85 10.81 -4.74
N MET A 116 -14.70 11.44 -4.53
CA MET A 116 -14.34 12.68 -5.22
C MET A 116 -14.02 12.45 -6.70
N ILE A 117 -13.26 11.40 -7.01
CA ILE A 117 -12.88 11.05 -8.39
C ILE A 117 -14.06 10.45 -9.15
N HIS A 118 -14.88 9.65 -8.47
CA HIS A 118 -16.06 8.98 -9.02
C HIS A 118 -17.29 9.25 -8.15
N PRO A 119 -17.94 10.43 -8.31
CA PRO A 119 -19.10 10.81 -7.52
C PRO A 119 -20.22 9.78 -7.58
N PRO A 120 -20.76 9.34 -6.42
CA PRO A 120 -21.82 8.35 -6.39
C PRO A 120 -23.11 8.94 -6.94
N ARG A 121 -23.78 8.20 -7.83
CA ARG A 121 -25.07 8.62 -8.42
C ARG A 121 -26.22 8.66 -7.41
N ASN A 122 -26.12 7.86 -6.35
CA ASN A 122 -27.08 7.77 -5.26
C ASN A 122 -26.35 8.01 -3.93
N ALA A 123 -27.09 8.47 -2.91
CA ALA A 123 -26.52 8.61 -1.57
C ALA A 123 -25.93 7.28 -1.08
N PRO A 124 -24.69 7.27 -0.51
CA PRO A 124 -24.11 6.08 0.07
C PRO A 124 -25.00 5.52 1.19
N ASN A 125 -25.07 4.19 1.29
CA ASN A 125 -25.83 3.54 2.36
C ASN A 125 -25.31 4.02 3.73
N PRO A 126 -26.19 4.45 4.66
CA PRO A 126 -25.78 4.88 6.00
C PRO A 126 -24.87 3.89 6.75
N MET A 127 -25.02 2.59 6.47
CA MET A 127 -24.20 1.52 7.06
C MET A 127 -22.72 1.62 6.70
N LEU A 128 -22.38 2.27 5.57
CA LEU A 128 -20.99 2.55 5.19
C LEU A 128 -20.30 3.44 6.24
N TYR A 129 -21.00 4.46 6.74
CA TYR A 129 -20.45 5.37 7.76
C TYR A 129 -20.29 4.69 9.11
N VAL A 130 -21.18 3.75 9.44
CA VAL A 130 -21.00 2.88 10.62
C VAL A 130 -19.73 2.05 10.47
N GLY A 131 -19.46 1.52 9.28
CA GLY A 131 -18.22 0.80 8.98
C GLY A 131 -16.94 1.66 9.04
N PHE A 132 -17.02 2.99 9.06
CA PHE A 132 -15.86 3.86 9.30
C PHE A 132 -15.55 4.07 10.78
N LEU A 133 -16.53 3.85 11.66
CA LEU A 133 -16.41 4.06 13.10
C LEU A 133 -16.00 2.80 13.87
N LEU A 134 -16.10 1.63 13.22
CA LEU A 134 -15.76 0.30 13.76
C LEU A 134 -14.37 -0.12 13.28
#